data_AF-A0A1F7QRU5-F1
#
_entry.id   AF-A0A1F7QRU5-F1
#
_cell.length_a   1.000
_cell.length_b   1.000
_cell.length_c   1.000
_cell.angle_alpha   90.00
_cell.angle_beta   90.00
_cell.angle_gamma   90.00
#
_symmetry.space_group_name_H-M   'P 1'
#
loop_
_entity.id
_entity.type
_entity.pdbx_description
1 polymer ?
#
loop_
_entity_poly.entity_id
_entity_poly.type
_entity_poly.pdbx_seq_one_letter_code
_entity_poly.pdbx_strand_id
1 'polypeptide(L)'
;MGTKKTLYFVAMLAVLGLPFIISQPVFAASSDISQVETFIRNIIKVIAGLAGLVATGFFVVGGFTYITSSGNPEHLDRAKRTLLWAAIGLGITIAAFVISNIITDIATGAFGK
;
A
#
# COMPACT_ATOMS: atom_id res chain seq x y z
N MET A 1 -24.92 6.57 15.61
CA MET A 1 -23.63 5.85 15.79
C MET A 1 -23.06 5.22 14.50
N GLY A 2 -23.68 5.40 13.31
CA GLY A 2 -23.42 4.51 12.15
C GLY A 2 -22.62 5.07 10.97
N THR A 3 -22.62 6.37 10.66
CA THR A 3 -22.15 6.85 9.35
C THR A 3 -20.64 6.73 9.12
N LYS A 4 -19.81 7.00 10.14
CA LYS A 4 -18.34 6.92 9.99
C LYS A 4 -17.86 5.46 9.83
N LYS A 5 -18.45 4.53 10.59
CA LYS A 5 -18.11 3.10 10.54
C LYS A 5 -18.53 2.47 9.21
N THR A 6 -19.70 2.86 8.69
CA THR A 6 -20.15 2.49 7.35
C THR A 6 -19.25 3.09 6.26
N LEU A 7 -18.79 4.33 6.41
CA LEU A 7 -17.86 4.95 5.45
C LEU A 7 -16.51 4.23 5.39
N TYR A 8 -15.92 3.87 6.54
CA TYR A 8 -14.69 3.07 6.58
C TYR A 8 -14.88 1.66 6.01
N PHE A 9 -16.03 1.03 6.24
CA PHE A 9 -16.35 -0.29 5.71
C PHE A 9 -16.56 -0.28 4.19
N VAL A 10 -17.25 0.74 3.66
CA VAL A 10 -17.44 0.95 2.22
C VAL A 10 -16.12 1.30 1.53
N ALA A 11 -15.29 2.13 2.16
CA ALA A 11 -13.93 2.40 1.67
C ALA A 11 -13.09 1.11 1.65
N MET A 12 -13.14 0.28 2.70
CA MET A 12 -12.43 -1.00 2.74
C MET A 12 -12.90 -1.99 1.66
N LEU A 13 -14.21 -2.06 1.41
CA LEU A 13 -14.79 -2.88 0.34
C LEU A 13 -14.43 -2.37 -1.06
N ALA A 14 -14.45 -1.05 -1.27
CA ALA A 14 -14.04 -0.45 -2.53
C ALA A 14 -12.54 -0.64 -2.77
N VAL A 15 -11.71 -0.48 -1.73
CA VAL A 15 -10.26 -0.68 -1.78
C VAL A 15 -9.93 -2.14 -2.07
N LEU A 16 -10.62 -3.11 -1.47
CA LEU A 16 -10.40 -4.53 -1.78
C LEU A 16 -11.04 -4.96 -3.12
N GLY A 17 -12.13 -4.32 -3.56
CA GLY A 17 -12.87 -4.68 -4.77
C GLY A 17 -12.35 -4.02 -6.05
N LEU A 18 -11.89 -2.77 -5.99
CA LEU A 18 -11.28 -2.04 -7.11
C LEU A 18 -10.14 -2.83 -7.76
N PRO A 19 -9.16 -3.41 -7.03
CA PRO A 19 -8.11 -4.19 -7.65
C PRO A 19 -8.63 -5.46 -8.33
N PHE A 20 -9.79 -5.98 -7.94
CA PHE A 20 -10.43 -7.10 -8.64
C PHE A 20 -10.98 -6.69 -10.02
N ILE A 21 -11.35 -5.42 -10.20
CA ILE A 21 -11.92 -4.86 -11.44
C ILE A 21 -10.81 -4.45 -12.44
N ILE A 22 -9.67 -3.97 -11.96
CA ILE A 22 -8.49 -3.64 -12.80
C ILE A 22 -7.48 -4.79 -12.95
N SER A 23 -7.69 -5.92 -12.25
CA SER A 23 -6.94 -7.15 -12.50
C SER A 23 -7.42 -7.77 -13.80
N GLN A 24 -6.58 -7.70 -14.82
CA GLN A 24 -6.79 -8.41 -16.09
C GLN A 24 -6.95 -9.92 -15.79
N PRO A 25 -7.93 -10.62 -16.39
CA PRO A 25 -8.09 -12.05 -16.15
C PRO A 25 -6.84 -12.80 -16.64
N VAL A 26 -6.18 -13.51 -15.73
CA VAL A 26 -5.07 -14.40 -16.06
C VAL A 26 -5.65 -15.65 -16.72
N PHE A 27 -5.61 -15.67 -18.05
CA PHE A 27 -5.77 -16.91 -18.80
C PHE A 27 -4.52 -17.76 -18.56
N ALA A 28 -4.71 -18.98 -18.05
CA ALA A 28 -3.64 -19.96 -17.97
C ALA A 28 -3.27 -20.43 -19.40
N ALA A 29 -2.19 -19.90 -19.99
CA ALA A 29 -1.62 -20.46 -21.20
C ALA A 29 -0.14 -20.09 -21.42
N SER A 30 0.66 -21.16 -21.61
CA SER A 30 2.09 -21.33 -21.93
C SER A 30 3.13 -20.94 -20.87
N SER A 31 4.13 -21.84 -20.75
CA SER A 31 5.21 -21.90 -19.77
C SER A 31 6.30 -20.81 -19.93
N ASP A 32 5.90 -19.55 -20.13
CA ASP A 32 6.83 -18.43 -20.21
C ASP A 32 7.02 -17.76 -18.85
N ILE A 33 8.27 -17.71 -18.39
CA ILE A 33 8.68 -17.09 -17.11
C ILE A 33 8.26 -15.60 -17.05
N SER A 34 8.16 -14.94 -18.20
CA SER A 34 7.71 -13.55 -18.33
C SER A 34 6.25 -13.32 -17.89
N GLN A 35 5.36 -14.29 -18.08
CA GLN A 35 3.97 -14.17 -17.64
C GLN A 35 3.87 -14.23 -16.11
N VAL A 36 4.64 -15.12 -15.48
CA VAL A 36 4.71 -15.23 -14.02
C VAL A 36 5.29 -13.96 -13.41
N GLU A 37 6.33 -13.40 -14.03
CA GLU A 37 6.90 -12.12 -13.61
C GLU A 37 5.87 -10.98 -13.71
N THR A 38 5.17 -10.88 -14.84
CA THR A 38 4.14 -9.84 -15.06
C THR A 38 2.99 -9.96 -14.07
N PHE A 39 2.56 -11.18 -13.78
CA PHE A 39 1.53 -11.46 -12.78
C PHE A 39 1.95 -11.01 -11.37
N ILE A 40 3.17 -11.37 -10.95
CA ILE A 40 3.71 -10.97 -9.64
C ILE A 40 3.83 -9.43 -9.58
N ARG A 41 4.34 -8.79 -10.64
CA ARG A 41 4.44 -7.32 -10.71
C ARG A 41 3.07 -6.63 -10.59
N ASN A 42 2.02 -7.17 -11.22
CA ASN A 42 0.67 -6.63 -11.13
C ASN A 42 0.10 -6.77 -9.71
N ILE A 43 0.28 -7.91 -9.05
CA ILE A 43 -0.12 -8.10 -7.65
C ILE A 43 0.59 -7.10 -6.73
N ILE A 44 1.90 -6.94 -6.89
CA ILE A 44 2.67 -5.99 -6.08
C ILE A 44 2.17 -4.56 -6.28
N LYS A 45 1.91 -4.13 -7.52
CA LYS A 45 1.36 -2.79 -7.82
C LYS A 45 0.01 -2.57 -7.14
N VAL A 46 -0.86 -3.56 -7.21
CA VAL A 46 -2.17 -3.53 -6.53
C VAL A 46 -1.99 -3.37 -5.03
N ILE A 47 -1.24 -4.26 -4.38
CA ILE A 47 -1.05 -4.26 -2.92
C ILE A 47 -0.40 -2.95 -2.47
N ALA A 48 0.56 -2.44 -3.24
CA ALA A 48 1.20 -1.17 -2.96
C ALA A 48 0.25 0.03 -3.06
N GLY A 49 -0.63 0.05 -4.08
CA GLY A 49 -1.68 1.06 -4.20
C GLY A 49 -2.62 1.06 -3.00
N LEU A 50 -3.02 -0.14 -2.54
CA LEU A 50 -3.83 -0.30 -1.33
C LEU A 50 -3.08 0.16 -0.08
N ALA A 51 -1.80 -0.22 0.05
CA ALA A 51 -0.96 0.17 1.17
C ALA A 51 -0.81 1.70 1.24
N GLY A 52 -0.63 2.37 0.10
CA GLY A 52 -0.60 3.82 0.00
C GLY A 52 -1.91 4.46 0.49
N LEU A 53 -3.05 3.96 0.01
CA LEU A 53 -4.37 4.46 0.41
C LEU A 53 -4.63 4.27 1.92
N VAL A 54 -4.31 3.09 2.45
CA VAL A 54 -4.43 2.79 3.88
C VAL A 54 -3.52 3.69 4.70
N ALA A 55 -2.27 3.87 4.28
CA ALA A 55 -1.32 4.76 4.93
C ALA A 55 -1.86 6.20 4.97
N THR A 56 -2.38 6.72 3.86
CA THR A 56 -3.03 8.05 3.82
C THR A 56 -4.18 8.15 4.83
N GLY A 57 -5.01 7.10 4.96
CA GLY A 57 -6.06 7.06 5.98
C GLY A 57 -5.52 7.18 7.41
N PHE A 58 -4.45 6.44 7.74
CA PHE A 58 -3.79 6.53 9.03
C PHE A 58 -3.11 7.90 9.27
N PHE A 59 -2.54 8.50 8.23
CA PHE A 59 -2.00 9.85 8.29
C PHE A 59 -3.08 10.88 8.63
N VAL A 60 -4.25 10.79 8.00
CA VAL A 60 -5.39 11.68 8.26
C VAL A 60 -5.87 11.51 9.71
N VAL A 61 -6.10 10.28 10.17
CA VAL A 61 -6.57 10.03 11.54
C VAL A 61 -5.53 10.45 12.59
N GLY A 62 -4.26 10.14 12.35
CA GLY A 62 -3.15 10.56 13.22
C GLY A 62 -2.98 12.07 13.26
N GLY A 63 -3.08 12.73 12.10
CA GLY A 63 -2.98 14.19 11.98
C GLY A 63 -4.13 14.93 12.66
N PHE A 64 -5.37 14.50 12.46
CA PHE A 64 -6.52 15.06 13.18
C PHE A 64 -6.38 14.86 14.69
N THR A 65 -5.98 13.65 15.13
CA THR A 65 -5.76 13.39 16.57
C THR A 65 -4.66 14.29 17.12
N TYR A 66 -3.57 14.51 16.38
CA TYR A 66 -2.49 15.40 16.79
C TYR A 66 -2.96 16.84 17.00
N ILE A 67 -3.73 17.38 16.05
CA ILE A 67 -4.25 18.76 16.11
C ILE A 67 -5.28 18.92 17.24
N THR A 68 -6.18 17.96 17.42
CA THR A 68 -7.26 18.02 18.43
C THR A 68 -6.78 17.65 19.85
N SER A 69 -5.53 17.21 20.03
CA SER A 69 -5.04 16.78 21.34
C SER A 69 -4.97 17.89 22.38
N SER A 70 -4.98 19.18 21.99
CA SER A 70 -5.13 20.36 22.87
C SER A 70 -4.33 20.35 24.17
N GLY A 71 -3.16 19.70 24.20
CA GLY A 71 -2.29 19.61 25.38
C GLY A 71 -2.44 18.34 26.23
N ASN A 72 -3.33 17.40 25.89
CA ASN A 72 -3.33 16.07 26.54
C ASN A 72 -2.12 15.25 26.03
N PRO A 73 -1.13 14.94 26.89
CA PRO A 73 0.08 14.22 26.48
C PRO A 73 -0.24 12.83 25.91
N GLU A 74 -1.27 12.16 26.41
CA GLU A 74 -1.58 10.80 26.01
C GLU A 74 -2.15 10.71 24.58
N HIS A 75 -2.97 11.70 24.17
CA HIS A 75 -3.46 11.78 22.80
C HIS A 75 -2.35 12.19 21.83
N LEU A 76 -1.46 13.09 22.26
CA LEU A 76 -0.33 13.55 21.47
C LEU A 76 0.63 12.40 21.15
N ASP A 77 1.00 11.62 22.16
CA ASP A 77 1.93 10.49 21.99
C ASP A 77 1.30 9.37 21.17
N ARG A 78 0.00 9.10 21.35
CA ARG A 78 -0.72 8.16 20.49
C ARG A 78 -0.71 8.61 19.03
N ALA A 79 -1.01 9.88 18.75
CA ALA A 79 -1.04 10.43 17.41
C ALA A 79 0.34 10.34 16.73
N LYS A 80 1.41 10.72 17.43
CA LYS A 80 2.79 10.59 16.96
C LYS A 80 3.14 9.13 16.64
N ARG A 81 2.79 8.20 17.53
CA ARG A 81 3.04 6.78 17.31
C ARG A 81 2.32 6.27 16.05
N THR A 82 1.04 6.62 15.88
CA THR A 82 0.27 6.24 14.68
C THR A 82 0.89 6.80 13.41
N LEU A 83 1.29 8.07 13.40
CA LEU A 83 1.97 8.69 12.26
C LEU A 83 3.31 8.01 11.94
N LEU A 84 4.09 7.66 12.97
CA LEU A 84 5.37 6.98 12.81
C LEU A 84 5.18 5.60 12.16
N TRP A 85 4.24 4.80 12.65
CA TRP A 85 3.96 3.47 12.08
C TRP A 85 3.42 3.56 10.64
N ALA A 86 2.56 4.55 10.35
CA ALA A 86 2.08 4.80 9.00
C ALA A 86 3.22 5.19 8.05
N ALA A 87 4.13 6.06 8.51
CA ALA A 87 5.31 6.48 7.75
C ALA A 87 6.28 5.32 7.49
N ILE A 88 6.53 4.47 8.49
CA ILE A 88 7.39 3.29 8.36
C ILE A 88 6.79 2.29 7.35
N GLY A 89 5.49 2.00 7.44
CA GLY A 89 4.83 1.09 6.51
C GLY A 89 4.87 1.59 5.06
N LEU A 90 4.63 2.89 4.86
CA LEU A 90 4.76 3.52 3.54
C LEU A 90 6.22 3.48 3.05
N GLY A 91 7.17 3.79 3.93
CA GLY A 91 8.61 3.77 3.63
C GLY A 91 9.09 2.39 3.18
N ILE A 92 8.67 1.33 3.87
CA ILE A 92 8.96 -0.06 3.48
C ILE A 92 8.39 -0.37 2.10
N THR A 93 7.15 0.05 1.83
CA THR A 93 6.50 -0.17 0.53
C THR A 93 7.30 0.49 -0.59
N ILE A 94 7.69 1.76 -0.42
CA ILE A 94 8.50 2.49 -1.41
C ILE A 94 9.88 1.84 -1.57
N ALA A 95 10.53 1.47 -0.47
CA ALA A 95 11.83 0.81 -0.49
C ALA A 95 11.80 -0.51 -1.26
N ALA A 96 10.74 -1.31 -1.11
CA ALA A 96 10.56 -2.55 -1.86
C ALA A 96 10.54 -2.32 -3.38
N PHE A 97 9.87 -1.26 -3.87
CA PHE A 97 9.91 -0.92 -5.30
C PHE A 97 11.30 -0.53 -5.76
N VAL A 98 11.96 0.36 -5.01
CA VAL A 98 13.28 0.87 -5.37
C VAL A 98 14.29 -0.27 -5.46
N ILE A 99 14.32 -1.14 -4.43
CA ILE A 99 15.19 -2.31 -4.40
C ILE A 99 14.86 -3.28 -5.54
N SER A 100 13.58 -3.55 -5.80
CA SER A 100 13.16 -4.46 -6.87
C SER A 100 13.57 -3.97 -8.26
N ASN A 101 13.49 -2.66 -8.52
CA ASN A 101 13.97 -2.06 -9.76
C ASN A 101 15.48 -2.16 -9.88
N ILE A 102 16.24 -1.80 -8.83
CA ILE A 102 17.71 -1.92 -8.82
C ILE A 102 18.15 -3.36 -9.12
N ILE A 103 17.52 -4.35 -8.48
CA ILE A 103 17.84 -5.77 -8.72
C ILE A 103 17.52 -6.15 -10.17
N THR A 104 16.39 -5.69 -10.72
CA THR A 104 16.01 -5.95 -12.12
C THR A 104 17.03 -5.34 -13.08
N ASP A 105 17.47 -4.10 -12.83
CA ASP A 105 18.43 -3.39 -13.67
C ASP A 105 19.80 -4.10 -13.66
N ILE A 106 20.29 -4.48 -12.48
CA ILE A 106 21.54 -5.23 -12.33
C ILE A 106 21.43 -6.60 -13.01
N ALA A 107 20.32 -7.32 -12.80
CA ALA A 107 20.11 -8.62 -13.42
C ALA A 107 20.06 -8.54 -14.95
N THR A 108 19.40 -7.52 -15.50
CA THR A 108 19.32 -7.31 -16.95
C THR A 108 20.68 -6.93 -17.53
N GLY A 109 21.44 -6.06 -16.86
CA GLY A 109 22.80 -5.69 -17.27
C GLY A 109 23.82 -6.83 -17.16
N ALA A 110 23.67 -7.73 -16.19
CA ALA A 110 24.58 -8.85 -15.96
C ALA A 110 24.27 -10.08 -16.84
N PHE A 111 22.98 -10.37 -17.07
CA PHE A 111 22.54 -11.56 -17.80
C PHE A 111 22.09 -11.32 -19.23
N GLY A 112 22.13 -10.07 -19.72
CA GLY A 112 22.04 -9.69 -21.13
C GLY A 112 21.01 -10.51 -21.92
N LYS A 113 19.73 -10.20 -21.73
CA LYS A 113 18.73 -10.45 -22.77
C LYS A 113 18.36 -9.13 -23.41
#